data_AF-V6IZH9-F1
#
_entry.id   AF-V6IZH9-F1
#
_cell.length_a   1.000
_cell.length_b   1.000
_cell.length_c   1.000
_cell.angle_alpha   90.00
_cell.angle_beta   90.00
_cell.angle_gamma   90.00
#
_symmetry.space_group_name_H-M   'P 1'
#
loop_
_entity.id
_entity.type
_entity.pdbx_description
1 polymer ?
#
loop_
_entity_poly.entity_id
_entity_poly.type
_entity_poly.pdbx_seq_one_letter_code
_entity_poly.pdbx_strand_id
1 'polypeptide(L)'
;MKLLRILIIPSLILLYIGPQSSYAADLENHTHAHHHGMAQREAHRQWLIHIVDQYAPAELANQMKKDMTTHQRLVTEWRETADFQKKKQTYQQKHQEFHKKTSEQIRAIRKQVELGKLSPIEGHQKIAGLFAKKDKFHHHETMRQLKTAIRDNDRNAIVSALEQIDKHIQASNQRLSKKLGKNQKQLNR
;
A
#
# COMPACT_ATOMS: atom_id res chain seq x y z
N MET A 1 42.07 -36.98 -59.04
CA MET A 1 43.18 -36.01 -59.05
C MET A 1 42.88 -34.90 -58.05
N LYS A 2 43.88 -34.56 -57.20
CA LYS A 2 43.99 -33.38 -56.28
C LYS A 2 42.94 -33.33 -55.15
N LEU A 3 43.18 -33.86 -53.94
CA LEU A 3 44.06 -33.36 -52.87
C LEU A 3 44.06 -31.82 -52.71
N LEU A 4 43.38 -31.34 -51.67
CA LEU A 4 43.95 -30.33 -50.76
C LEU A 4 43.20 -30.35 -49.42
N ARG A 5 43.92 -30.84 -48.40
CA ARG A 5 43.67 -30.64 -46.98
C ARG A 5 44.17 -29.24 -46.63
N ILE A 6 43.39 -28.44 -45.90
CA ILE A 6 43.93 -27.50 -44.91
C ILE A 6 43.09 -27.62 -43.63
N LEU A 7 43.83 -27.82 -42.55
CA LEU A 7 43.48 -28.06 -41.15
C LEU A 7 43.63 -26.72 -40.38
N ILE A 8 43.20 -26.67 -39.10
CA ILE A 8 43.62 -25.73 -38.01
C ILE A 8 42.75 -24.44 -37.92
N ILE A 9 42.10 -24.02 -36.81
CA ILE A 9 41.97 -24.41 -35.38
C ILE A 9 40.67 -23.76 -34.83
N PRO A 10 40.10 -24.25 -33.70
CA PRO A 10 38.88 -23.71 -33.11
C PRO A 10 39.14 -22.44 -32.29
N SER A 11 38.38 -21.37 -32.55
CA SER A 11 38.35 -20.19 -31.69
C SER A 11 37.47 -20.46 -30.46
N LEU A 12 38.13 -20.94 -29.40
CA LEU A 12 37.69 -20.83 -28.01
C LEU A 12 37.49 -19.33 -27.66
N ILE A 13 36.26 -18.84 -27.79
CA ILE A 13 35.86 -17.60 -27.11
C ILE A 13 35.29 -18.01 -25.76
N LEU A 14 36.18 -18.07 -24.77
CA LEU A 14 35.83 -18.03 -23.35
C LEU A 14 35.18 -16.66 -23.09
N LEU A 15 33.85 -16.58 -23.17
CA LEU A 15 33.13 -15.44 -22.62
C LEU A 15 33.20 -15.55 -21.09
N TYR A 16 34.04 -14.68 -20.57
CA TYR A 16 34.21 -14.29 -19.17
C TYR A 16 32.85 -13.97 -18.56
N ILE A 17 32.17 -14.95 -17.96
CA ILE A 17 31.10 -14.69 -17.00
C ILE A 17 31.82 -14.40 -15.68
N GLY A 18 32.21 -13.12 -15.52
CA GLY A 18 32.63 -12.62 -14.22
C GLY A 18 31.53 -12.88 -13.18
N PRO A 19 31.87 -13.00 -11.89
CA PRO A 19 30.88 -13.17 -10.85
C PRO A 19 29.92 -11.97 -10.92
N GLN A 20 28.67 -12.23 -11.31
CA GLN A 20 27.60 -11.31 -11.01
C GLN A 20 27.56 -11.23 -9.49
N SER A 21 28.12 -10.12 -8.98
CA SER A 21 27.83 -9.59 -7.66
C SER A 21 26.31 -9.55 -7.56
N SER A 22 25.75 -10.62 -7.01
CA SER A 22 24.35 -10.69 -6.67
C SER A 22 24.14 -9.57 -5.68
N TYR A 23 23.47 -8.53 -6.17
CA TYR A 23 22.91 -7.44 -5.42
C TYR A 23 22.48 -7.94 -4.04
N ALA A 24 23.26 -7.58 -3.02
CA ALA A 24 22.72 -7.32 -1.71
C ALA A 24 21.84 -6.07 -1.86
N ALA A 25 20.69 -6.24 -2.51
CA ALA A 25 19.68 -5.20 -2.61
C ALA A 25 19.07 -5.05 -1.22
N ASP A 26 19.53 -4.00 -0.56
CA ASP A 26 18.79 -3.17 0.37
C ASP A 26 17.97 -3.88 1.44
N LEU A 27 18.67 -4.16 2.53
CA LEU A 27 18.07 -4.08 3.86
C LEU A 27 17.87 -2.61 4.32
N GLU A 28 18.05 -1.61 3.44
CA GLU A 28 17.85 -0.17 3.74
C GLU A 28 16.46 0.38 3.34
N ASN A 29 15.57 -0.43 2.76
CA ASN A 29 14.30 0.05 2.19
C ASN A 29 13.15 0.33 3.19
N HIS A 30 13.42 0.34 4.50
CA HIS A 30 12.37 0.60 5.51
C HIS A 30 12.10 2.09 5.78
N THR A 31 13.01 2.99 5.42
CA THR A 31 12.81 4.44 5.53
C THR A 31 12.06 5.01 4.33
N HIS A 32 12.35 4.54 3.11
CA HIS A 32 11.73 5.06 1.88
C HIS A 32 10.23 4.73 1.74
N ALA A 33 9.80 3.53 2.14
CA ALA A 33 8.38 3.16 2.14
C ALA A 33 7.54 4.00 3.12
N HIS A 34 8.13 4.43 4.24
CA HIS A 34 7.46 5.26 5.24
C HIS A 34 7.28 6.72 4.76
N HIS A 35 8.27 7.28 4.06
CA HIS A 35 8.16 8.63 3.49
C HIS A 35 7.17 8.70 2.32
N HIS A 36 7.16 7.71 1.42
CA HIS A 36 6.21 7.67 0.31
C HIS A 36 4.74 7.53 0.77
N GLY A 37 4.49 6.70 1.79
CA GLY A 37 3.15 6.51 2.33
C GLY A 37 2.58 7.73 3.05
N MET A 38 3.44 8.61 3.61
CA MET A 38 3.02 9.84 4.27
C MET A 38 2.71 10.94 3.24
N ALA A 39 3.54 11.09 2.21
CA ALA A 39 3.30 12.04 1.13
C ALA A 39 2.00 11.74 0.37
N GLN A 40 1.69 10.46 0.12
CA GLN A 40 0.45 10.07 -0.54
C GLN A 40 -0.80 10.38 0.31
N ARG A 41 -0.71 10.23 1.64
CA ARG A 41 -1.81 10.56 2.56
C ARG A 41 -2.06 12.06 2.63
N GLU A 42 -1.00 12.87 2.65
CA GLU A 42 -1.14 14.32 2.66
C GLU A 42 -1.72 14.82 1.33
N ALA A 43 -1.22 14.32 0.19
CA ALA A 43 -1.80 14.65 -1.11
C ALA A 43 -3.29 14.28 -1.19
N HIS A 44 -3.69 13.12 -0.65
CA HIS A 44 -5.08 12.70 -0.61
C HIS A 44 -5.95 13.61 0.28
N ARG A 45 -5.41 14.06 1.42
CA ARG A 45 -6.08 15.01 2.33
C ARG A 45 -6.27 16.37 1.66
N GLN A 46 -5.22 16.90 1.02
CA GLN A 46 -5.28 18.18 0.32
C GLN A 46 -6.27 18.14 -0.85
N TRP A 47 -6.28 17.03 -1.60
CA TRP A 47 -7.29 16.81 -2.63
C TRP A 47 -8.72 16.82 -2.06
N LEU A 48 -8.98 16.12 -0.95
CA LEU A 48 -10.31 16.12 -0.34
C LEU A 48 -10.72 17.51 0.16
N ILE A 49 -9.80 18.27 0.78
CA ILE A 49 -10.04 19.65 1.21
C ILE A 49 -10.43 20.52 0.02
N HIS A 50 -9.72 20.39 -1.10
CA HIS A 50 -10.03 21.13 -2.31
C HIS A 50 -11.44 20.81 -2.84
N ILE A 51 -11.82 19.52 -2.89
CA ILE A 51 -13.17 19.12 -3.31
C ILE A 51 -14.24 19.64 -2.34
N VAL A 52 -13.98 19.60 -1.03
CA VAL A 52 -14.87 20.16 -0.02
C VAL A 52 -15.08 21.66 -0.27
N ASP A 53 -14.01 22.41 -0.52
CA ASP A 53 -14.08 23.86 -0.76
C ASP A 53 -14.82 24.24 -2.05
N GLN A 54 -14.74 23.38 -3.06
CA GLN A 54 -15.41 23.63 -4.34
C GLN A 54 -16.90 23.28 -4.31
N TYR A 55 -17.27 22.19 -3.64
CA TYR A 55 -18.58 21.56 -3.85
C TYR A 55 -19.47 21.52 -2.60
N ALA A 56 -18.90 21.51 -1.40
CA ALA A 56 -19.70 21.40 -0.18
C ALA A 56 -20.41 22.74 0.14
N PRO A 57 -21.65 22.70 0.63
CA PRO A 57 -22.26 23.84 1.30
C PRO A 57 -21.38 24.33 2.46
N ALA A 58 -21.41 25.64 2.76
CA ALA A 58 -20.50 26.26 3.73
C ALA A 58 -20.51 25.58 5.11
N GLU A 59 -21.69 25.20 5.61
CA GLU A 59 -21.81 24.49 6.89
C GLU A 59 -21.12 23.12 6.87
N LEU A 60 -21.36 22.32 5.81
CA LEU A 60 -20.71 21.02 5.63
C LEU A 60 -19.19 21.18 5.47
N ALA A 61 -18.74 22.17 4.71
CA ALA A 61 -17.31 22.44 4.51
C ALA A 61 -16.60 22.73 5.83
N ASN A 62 -17.18 23.61 6.65
CA ASN A 62 -16.64 23.97 7.96
C ASN A 62 -16.62 22.77 8.92
N GLN A 63 -17.71 21.99 8.94
CA GLN A 63 -17.81 20.80 9.78
C GLN A 63 -16.76 19.75 9.38
N MET A 64 -16.65 19.43 8.09
CA MET A 64 -15.68 18.45 7.59
C MET A 64 -14.24 18.87 7.88
N LYS A 65 -13.88 20.15 7.67
CA LYS A 65 -12.53 20.66 7.98
C LYS A 65 -12.19 20.51 9.47
N LYS A 66 -13.15 20.82 10.34
CA LYS A 66 -13.02 20.63 11.79
C LYS A 66 -12.86 19.15 12.14
N ASP A 67 -13.69 18.28 11.58
CA ASP A 67 -13.67 16.85 11.89
C ASP A 67 -12.42 16.16 11.34
N MET A 68 -11.92 16.54 10.16
CA MET A 68 -10.64 16.06 9.63
C MET A 68 -9.46 16.48 10.49
N THR A 69 -9.45 17.72 10.99
CA THR A 69 -8.40 18.22 11.88
C THR A 69 -8.41 17.46 13.21
N THR A 70 -9.60 17.29 13.79
CA THR A 70 -9.81 16.46 14.99
C THR A 70 -9.34 15.03 14.76
N HIS A 71 -9.69 14.44 13.61
CA HIS A 71 -9.28 13.09 13.25
C HIS A 71 -7.76 12.93 13.22
N GLN A 72 -7.06 13.85 12.56
CA GLN A 72 -5.62 13.85 12.48
C GLN A 72 -4.98 13.90 13.87
N ARG A 73 -5.46 14.81 14.74
CA ARG A 73 -4.98 14.90 16.12
C ARG A 73 -5.18 13.60 16.89
N LEU A 74 -6.40 13.03 16.87
CA LEU A 74 -6.71 11.79 17.57
C LEU A 74 -5.88 10.60 17.04
N VAL A 75 -5.63 10.54 15.73
CA VAL A 75 -4.77 9.50 15.14
C VAL A 75 -3.33 9.66 15.62
N THR A 76 -2.80 10.88 15.66
CA THR A 76 -1.45 11.15 16.16
C THR A 76 -1.32 10.72 17.62
N GLU A 77 -2.23 11.16 18.48
CA GLU A 77 -2.25 10.78 19.91
C GLU A 77 -2.39 9.27 20.09
N TRP A 78 -3.28 8.62 19.32
CA TRP A 78 -3.44 7.18 19.37
C TRP A 78 -2.16 6.44 18.98
N ARG A 79 -1.40 6.96 18.02
CA ARG A 79 -0.12 6.36 17.62
C ARG A 79 0.95 6.46 18.71
N GLU A 80 0.85 7.42 19.62
CA GLU A 80 1.78 7.58 20.73
C GLU A 80 1.48 6.62 21.90
N THR A 81 0.30 5.99 21.91
CA THR A 81 -0.08 5.05 22.98
C THR A 81 0.77 3.78 22.97
N ALA A 82 1.08 3.25 24.16
CA ALA A 82 1.79 1.97 24.32
C ALA A 82 1.07 0.81 23.63
N ASP A 83 -0.27 0.79 23.71
CA ASP A 83 -1.12 -0.19 23.02
C ASP A 83 -0.94 -0.18 21.50
N PHE A 84 -0.83 1.01 20.90
CA PHE A 84 -0.55 1.13 19.48
C PHE A 84 0.86 0.65 19.15
N GLN A 85 1.87 1.06 19.93
CA GLN A 85 3.26 0.64 19.69
C GLN A 85 3.42 -0.89 19.79
N LYS A 86 2.79 -1.52 20.78
CA LYS A 86 2.74 -2.99 20.91
C LYS A 86 2.10 -3.64 19.69
N LYS A 87 0.93 -3.15 19.25
CA LYS A 87 0.25 -3.66 18.04
C LYS A 87 1.08 -3.47 16.79
N LYS A 88 1.74 -2.31 16.64
CA LYS A 88 2.64 -2.01 15.52
C LYS A 88 3.80 -3.01 15.48
N GLN A 89 4.45 -3.26 16.62
CA GLN A 89 5.54 -4.22 16.72
C GLN A 89 5.09 -5.64 16.37
N THR A 90 3.96 -6.10 16.93
CA THR A 90 3.39 -7.42 16.57
C THR A 90 3.05 -7.51 15.09
N TYR A 91 2.49 -6.45 14.50
CA TYR A 91 2.21 -6.43 13.06
C TYR A 91 3.50 -6.52 12.24
N GLN A 92 4.54 -5.76 12.61
CA GLN A 92 5.84 -5.80 11.93
C GLN A 92 6.48 -7.20 12.01
N GLN A 93 6.43 -7.85 13.17
CA GLN A 93 6.92 -9.22 13.34
C GLN A 93 6.16 -10.20 12.45
N LYS A 94 4.81 -10.20 12.50
CA LYS A 94 3.97 -11.05 11.64
C LYS A 94 4.22 -10.78 10.16
N HIS A 95 4.47 -9.53 9.80
CA HIS A 95 4.75 -9.12 8.43
C HIS A 95 6.10 -9.66 7.96
N GLN A 96 7.15 -9.56 8.79
CA GLN A 96 8.47 -10.13 8.53
C GLN A 96 8.41 -11.66 8.41
N GLU A 97 7.71 -12.34 9.32
CA GLU A 97 7.50 -13.79 9.27
C GLU A 97 6.77 -14.21 7.99
N PHE A 98 5.69 -13.50 7.64
CA PHE A 98 4.97 -13.71 6.38
C PHE A 98 5.89 -13.52 5.18
N HIS A 99 6.70 -12.45 5.16
CA HIS A 99 7.65 -12.20 4.07
C HIS A 99 8.73 -13.27 3.96
N LYS A 100 9.30 -13.71 5.08
CA LYS A 100 10.31 -14.77 5.11
C LYS A 100 9.74 -16.07 4.54
N LYS A 101 8.60 -16.51 5.08
CA LYS A 101 7.90 -17.71 4.62
C LYS A 101 7.52 -17.64 3.14
N THR A 102 6.95 -16.51 2.72
CA THR A 102 6.53 -16.32 1.32
C THR A 102 7.72 -16.28 0.38
N SER A 103 8.84 -15.66 0.79
CA SER A 103 10.07 -15.62 -0.01
C SER A 103 10.70 -17.01 -0.17
N GLU A 104 10.70 -17.82 0.88
CA GLU A 104 11.14 -19.22 0.82
C GLU A 104 10.25 -20.05 -0.11
N GLN A 105 8.92 -19.87 -0.05
CA GLN A 105 7.97 -20.53 -0.94
C GLN A 105 8.18 -20.11 -2.42
N ILE A 106 8.38 -18.82 -2.69
CA ILE A 106 8.68 -18.33 -4.04
C ILE A 106 10.00 -18.93 -4.55
N ARG A 107 11.04 -18.98 -3.71
CA ARG A 107 12.33 -19.57 -4.08
C ARG A 107 12.19 -21.06 -4.41
N ALA A 108 11.41 -21.81 -3.62
CA ALA A 108 11.13 -23.21 -3.88
C ALA A 108 10.39 -23.42 -5.20
N ILE A 109 9.39 -22.59 -5.52
CA ILE A 109 8.65 -22.64 -6.78
C ILE A 109 9.59 -22.33 -7.96
N ARG A 110 10.44 -21.29 -7.86
CA ARG A 110 11.43 -20.97 -8.90
C ARG A 110 12.38 -22.13 -9.18
N LYS A 111 12.90 -22.76 -8.13
CA LYS A 111 13.76 -23.94 -8.26
C LYS A 111 13.04 -25.12 -8.93
N GLN A 112 11.75 -25.32 -8.65
CA GLN A 112 10.96 -26.37 -9.32
C GLN A 112 10.76 -26.07 -10.82
N VAL A 113 10.62 -24.80 -11.21
CA VAL A 113 10.56 -24.39 -12.62
C VAL A 113 11.92 -24.56 -13.31
N GLU A 114 13.01 -24.14 -12.68
CA GLU A 114 14.38 -24.31 -13.20
C GLU A 114 14.74 -25.78 -13.43
N LEU A 115 14.28 -26.66 -12.54
CA LEU A 115 14.47 -28.12 -12.64
C LEU A 115 13.49 -28.80 -13.60
N GLY A 116 12.61 -28.06 -14.28
CA GLY A 116 11.60 -28.59 -15.20
C GLY A 116 10.49 -29.41 -14.51
N LYS A 117 10.39 -29.37 -13.18
CA LYS A 117 9.34 -30.06 -12.39
C LYS A 117 8.01 -29.32 -12.39
N LEU A 118 8.04 -28.03 -12.74
CA LEU A 118 6.86 -27.20 -12.99
C LEU A 118 7.06 -26.47 -14.31
N SER A 119 5.99 -26.31 -15.08
CA SER A 119 6.00 -25.36 -16.18
C SER A 119 6.08 -23.91 -15.65
N PRO A 120 6.60 -22.97 -16.44
CA PRO A 120 6.59 -21.55 -16.07
C PRO A 120 5.19 -21.01 -15.73
N ILE A 121 4.16 -21.50 -16.43
CA ILE A 121 2.76 -21.08 -16.22
C ILE A 121 2.25 -21.57 -14.85
N GLU A 122 2.48 -22.84 -14.51
CA GLU A 122 2.09 -23.40 -13.20
C GLU A 122 2.86 -22.74 -12.06
N GLY A 123 4.16 -22.43 -12.27
CA GLY A 123 4.96 -21.68 -11.31
C GLY A 123 4.38 -20.31 -11.03
N HIS A 124 3.97 -19.58 -12.08
CA HIS A 124 3.35 -18.27 -11.95
C HIS A 124 2.01 -18.34 -11.18
N GLN A 125 1.14 -19.29 -11.51
CA GLN A 125 -0.14 -19.49 -10.80
C GLN A 125 0.06 -19.81 -9.32
N LYS A 126 1.04 -20.67 -8.98
CA LYS A 126 1.36 -20.98 -7.58
C LYS A 126 1.85 -19.76 -6.81
N ILE A 127 2.66 -18.90 -7.43
CA ILE A 127 3.11 -17.65 -6.81
C ILE A 127 1.91 -16.70 -6.60
N ALA A 128 1.05 -16.54 -7.60
CA ALA A 128 -0.14 -15.70 -7.49
C ALA A 128 -1.07 -16.14 -6.34
N GLY A 129 -1.26 -17.45 -6.16
CA GLY A 129 -2.05 -18.02 -5.07
C GLY A 129 -1.54 -17.68 -3.66
N LEU A 130 -0.26 -17.35 -3.49
CA LEU A 130 0.30 -16.92 -2.19
C LEU A 130 -0.23 -15.55 -1.73
N PHE A 131 -0.75 -14.74 -2.66
CA PHE A 131 -1.18 -13.36 -2.39
C PHE A 131 -2.69 -13.14 -2.43
N ALA A 132 -3.48 -14.12 -2.88
CA ALA A 132 -4.92 -13.97 -3.18
C ALA A 132 -5.87 -13.76 -1.96
N LYS A 133 -5.36 -13.61 -0.72
CA LYS A 133 -6.19 -13.51 0.51
C LYS A 133 -6.38 -12.10 1.06
N LYS A 134 -6.34 -11.04 0.24
CA LYS A 134 -6.48 -9.66 0.75
C LYS A 134 -7.54 -8.86 0.02
N ASP A 135 -8.81 -9.17 0.28
CA ASP A 135 -9.90 -8.27 -0.04
C ASP A 135 -10.82 -8.08 1.15
N LYS A 136 -10.85 -6.85 1.70
CA LYS A 136 -12.05 -6.13 2.17
C LYS A 136 -11.68 -4.67 2.39
N PHE A 137 -11.89 -3.85 1.35
CA PHE A 137 -11.61 -2.40 1.35
C PHE A 137 -12.91 -1.61 1.17
N HIS A 138 -13.84 -1.68 2.14
CA HIS A 138 -15.10 -0.92 2.08
C HIS A 138 -14.90 0.60 2.08
N HIS A 139 -13.79 1.10 2.64
CA HIS A 139 -13.49 2.54 2.65
C HIS A 139 -13.13 3.09 1.26
N HIS A 140 -12.80 2.22 0.30
CA HIS A 140 -12.53 2.63 -1.07
C HIS A 140 -13.82 2.96 -1.84
N GLU A 141 -14.98 2.50 -1.39
CA GLU A 141 -16.22 2.64 -2.15
C GLU A 141 -16.73 4.09 -2.15
N THR A 142 -16.87 4.73 -0.99
CA THR A 142 -17.31 6.14 -0.92
C THR A 142 -16.34 7.09 -1.63
N MET A 143 -15.04 6.80 -1.55
CA MET A 143 -14.02 7.58 -2.27
C MET A 143 -14.08 7.38 -3.78
N ARG A 144 -14.40 6.15 -4.23
CA ARG A 144 -14.65 5.84 -5.65
C ARG A 144 -15.92 6.54 -6.15
N GLN A 145 -16.97 6.56 -5.35
CA GLN A 145 -18.21 7.28 -5.63
C GLN A 145 -17.96 8.78 -5.77
N LEU A 146 -17.20 9.39 -4.86
CA LEU A 146 -16.84 10.81 -4.96
C LEU A 146 -16.09 11.11 -6.27
N LYS A 147 -15.08 10.31 -6.61
CA LYS A 147 -14.33 10.48 -7.87
C LYS A 147 -15.21 10.30 -9.11
N THR A 148 -16.15 9.37 -9.06
CA THR A 148 -17.11 9.13 -10.13
C THR A 148 -18.04 10.32 -10.29
N ALA A 149 -18.62 10.82 -9.19
CA ALA A 149 -19.49 11.99 -9.20
C ALA A 149 -18.78 13.26 -9.70
N ILE A 150 -17.50 13.46 -9.36
CA ILE A 150 -16.68 14.56 -9.89
C ILE A 150 -16.48 14.41 -11.40
N ARG A 151 -16.14 13.21 -11.87
CA ARG A 151 -15.95 12.93 -13.31
C ARG A 151 -17.22 13.19 -14.10
N ASP A 152 -18.36 12.80 -13.53
CA ASP A 152 -19.66 12.91 -14.17
C ASP A 152 -20.29 14.31 -13.95
N ASN A 153 -19.58 15.20 -13.25
CA ASN A 153 -19.98 16.57 -12.88
C ASN A 153 -21.35 16.65 -12.19
N ASP A 154 -21.73 15.59 -11.47
CA ASP A 154 -23.00 15.51 -10.74
C ASP A 154 -22.83 16.14 -9.36
N ARG A 155 -23.20 17.42 -9.25
CA ARG A 155 -23.06 18.19 -8.02
C ARG A 155 -23.81 17.57 -6.84
N ASN A 156 -24.99 16.98 -7.07
CA ASN A 156 -25.78 16.38 -5.99
C ASN A 156 -25.12 15.10 -5.50
N ALA A 157 -24.60 14.26 -6.42
CA ALA A 157 -23.85 13.07 -6.05
C ALA A 157 -22.52 13.41 -5.35
N ILE A 158 -21.85 14.50 -5.74
CA ILE A 158 -20.64 14.98 -5.06
C ILE A 158 -20.98 15.35 -3.61
N VAL A 159 -21.99 16.18 -3.38
CA VAL A 159 -22.40 16.59 -2.03
C VAL A 159 -22.82 15.38 -1.19
N SER A 160 -23.61 14.47 -1.75
CA SER A 160 -24.01 13.23 -1.05
C SER A 160 -22.82 12.37 -0.67
N ALA A 161 -21.82 12.23 -1.55
CA ALA A 161 -20.59 11.50 -1.23
C ALA A 161 -19.78 12.20 -0.13
N LEU A 162 -19.73 13.53 -0.13
CA LEU A 162 -19.06 14.32 0.92
C LEU A 162 -19.75 14.14 2.29
N GLU A 163 -21.08 14.15 2.35
CA GLU A 163 -21.84 13.87 3.58
C GLU A 163 -21.57 12.46 4.13
N GLN A 164 -21.46 11.46 3.25
CA GLN A 164 -21.12 10.10 3.66
C GLN A 164 -19.69 10.02 4.21
N ILE A 165 -18.74 10.72 3.57
CA ILE A 165 -17.36 10.83 4.06
C ILE A 165 -17.34 11.51 5.43
N ASP A 166 -18.08 12.60 5.62
CA ASP A 166 -18.18 13.31 6.90
C ASP A 166 -18.68 12.38 8.02
N LYS A 167 -19.78 11.66 7.78
CA LYS A 167 -20.31 10.66 8.72
C LYS A 167 -19.27 9.59 9.08
N HIS A 168 -18.48 9.13 8.12
CA HIS A 168 -17.40 8.19 8.39
C HIS A 168 -16.28 8.79 9.24
N ILE A 169 -15.90 10.04 8.99
CA ILE A 169 -14.88 10.74 9.78
C ILE A 169 -15.38 10.92 11.22
N GLN A 170 -16.62 11.38 11.40
CA GLN A 170 -17.26 11.55 12.71
C GLN A 170 -17.31 10.24 13.50
N ALA A 171 -17.79 9.16 12.88
CA ALA A 171 -17.82 7.84 13.51
C ALA A 171 -16.41 7.34 13.88
N SER A 172 -15.42 7.62 13.04
CA SER A 172 -14.04 7.29 13.35
C SER A 172 -13.47 8.13 14.48
N ASN A 173 -13.80 9.42 14.55
CA ASN A 173 -13.42 10.31 15.66
C ASN A 173 -13.98 9.79 16.96
N GLN A 174 -15.29 9.52 17.03
CA GLN A 174 -15.92 8.95 18.23
C GLN A 174 -15.25 7.66 18.69
N ARG A 175 -14.92 6.75 17.77
CA ARG A 175 -14.20 5.51 18.08
C ARG A 175 -12.80 5.76 18.62
N LEU A 176 -12.05 6.69 18.02
CA LEU A 176 -10.70 7.03 18.48
C LEU A 176 -10.73 7.72 19.84
N SER A 177 -11.66 8.65 20.06
CA SER A 177 -11.85 9.33 21.34
C SER A 177 -12.17 8.35 22.46
N LYS A 178 -13.09 7.40 22.22
CA LYS A 178 -13.39 6.31 23.17
C LYS A 178 -12.15 5.48 23.51
N LYS A 179 -11.34 5.13 22.50
CA LYS A 179 -10.07 4.39 22.72
C LYS A 179 -9.04 5.17 23.53
N LEU A 180 -9.06 6.50 23.42
CA LEU A 180 -8.16 7.40 24.13
C LEU A 180 -8.71 7.86 25.49
N GLY A 181 -9.89 7.38 25.90
CA GLY A 181 -10.54 7.84 27.14
C GLY A 181 -10.97 9.32 27.10
N LYS A 182 -11.14 9.90 25.91
CA LYS A 182 -11.53 11.31 25.74
C LYS A 182 -13.05 11.46 25.65
N ASN A 183 -13.61 12.36 26.44
CA ASN A 183 -15.03 12.72 26.39
C ASN A 183 -15.31 13.77 25.29
N GLN A 184 -16.56 13.84 24.82
CA GLN A 184 -16.98 14.68 23.69
C GLN A 184 -16.67 16.18 23.84
N LYS A 185 -16.59 16.69 25.09
CA LYS A 185 -16.15 18.07 25.41
C LYS A 185 -14.69 18.37 25.05
N GLN A 186 -13.82 17.36 24.95
CA GLN A 186 -12.40 17.51 24.61
C GLN A 186 -12.12 17.39 23.09
N LEU A 187 -13.16 17.18 22.29
CA LEU A 187 -13.08 17.09 20.82
C LEU A 187 -13.38 18.41 20.13
N ASN A 188 -13.99 19.36 20.86
CA ASN A 188 -14.41 20.66 20.36
C ASN A 188 -13.51 21.82 20.83
N ARG A 189 -12.42 21.52 21.54
CA ARG A 189 -11.35 22.47 21.88
C ARG A 189 -10.22 22.29 20.89
#